data_AF-A0A315EEQ7-F1
#
_entry.id   AF-A0A315EEQ7-F1
#
_cell.length_a   1.000
_cell.length_b   1.000
_cell.length_c   1.000
_cell.angle_alpha   90.00
_cell.angle_beta   90.00
_cell.angle_gamma   90.00
#
_symmetry.space_group_name_H-M   'P 1'
#
loop_
_entity.id
_entity.type
_entity.pdbx_description
1 polymer ?
#
loop_
_entity_poly.entity_id
_entity_poly.type
_entity_poly.pdbx_seq_one_letter_code
_entity_poly.pdbx_strand_id
1 'polypeptide(L)' 'MRTTLTETELAARWSVSPKTLQRWRALQLGPEYLKIGMKIQYTLAAIENYENPARPMRIAEIVEFLLSVYGPDRQ' A
#
# COMPACT_ATOMS: atom_id res chain seq x y z
N MET A 1 20.90 -7.32 -4.72
CA MET A 1 20.10 -6.17 -4.23
C MET A 1 18.65 -6.60 -4.20
N ARG A 2 17.95 -6.55 -3.07
CA ARG A 2 16.51 -6.91 -3.02
C ARG A 2 15.70 -5.76 -3.58
N THR A 3 15.00 -5.99 -4.68
CA THR A 3 14.12 -5.03 -5.35
C THR A 3 12.64 -5.27 -5.02
N THR A 4 12.35 -6.19 -4.11
CA THR A 4 11.01 -6.56 -3.65
C THR A 4 10.91 -6.44 -2.12
N LEU A 5 9.79 -5.91 -1.65
CA LEU A 5 9.42 -5.75 -0.24
C LEU A 5 8.28 -6.69 0.08
N THR A 6 8.32 -7.32 1.24
CA THR A 6 7.15 -8.05 1.76
C THR A 6 6.08 -7.08 2.26
N GLU A 7 4.84 -7.57 2.47
CA GLU A 7 3.77 -6.77 3.08
C GLU A 7 4.24 -6.09 4.38
N THR A 8 4.97 -6.79 5.24
CA THR A 8 5.46 -6.24 6.51
C THR A 8 6.54 -5.18 6.31
N GLU A 9 7.44 -5.35 5.34
CA GLU A 9 8.45 -4.34 5.02
C GLU A 9 7.85 -3.10 4.37
N LEU A 10 6.86 -3.27 3.49
CA LEU A 10 6.12 -2.15 2.91
C LEU A 10 5.30 -1.41 3.97
N ALA A 11 4.65 -2.16 4.87
CA ALA A 11 3.92 -1.62 6.01
C ALA A 11 4.84 -0.74 6.88
N ALA A 12 6.01 -1.26 7.25
CA ALA A 12 7.00 -0.49 8.01
C ALA A 12 7.49 0.76 7.25
N ARG A 13 7.77 0.64 5.95
CA ARG A 13 8.24 1.75 5.11
C ARG A 13 7.22 2.88 5.00
N TRP A 14 5.95 2.54 4.84
CA TRP A 14 4.85 3.50 4.76
C TRP A 14 4.29 3.89 6.14
N SER A 15 4.83 3.34 7.23
CA SER A 15 4.32 3.52 8.60
C SER A 15 2.81 3.21 8.71
N VAL A 16 2.38 2.14 8.04
CA VAL A 16 1.01 1.62 8.11
C VAL A 16 1.00 0.23 8.71
N SER A 17 -0.11 -0.16 9.33
CA SER A 17 -0.31 -1.53 9.80
C SER A 17 -0.46 -2.51 8.62
N PRO A 18 0.07 -3.75 8.68
CA PRO A 18 -0.11 -4.75 7.62
C PRO A 18 -1.60 -5.08 7.37
N LYS A 19 -2.45 -4.91 8.38
CA LYS A 19 -3.91 -5.00 8.27
C LYS A 19 -4.50 -3.96 7.31
N THR A 20 -3.91 -2.75 7.27
CA THR A 20 -4.28 -1.70 6.33
C THR A 20 -3.91 -2.11 4.90
N LEU A 21 -2.73 -2.69 4.68
CA LEU A 21 -2.34 -3.23 3.38
C LEU A 21 -3.25 -4.39 2.92
N GLN A 22 -3.68 -5.25 3.84
CA GLN A 22 -4.68 -6.29 3.54
C GLN A 22 -6.01 -5.70 3.10
N ARG A 23 -6.46 -4.62 3.77
CA ARG A 23 -7.68 -3.89 3.40
C ARG A 23 -7.53 -3.22 2.02
N TRP A 24 -6.38 -2.63 1.74
CA TRP A 24 -6.06 -2.06 0.43
C TRP A 24 -6.15 -3.11 -0.67
N ARG A 25 -5.56 -4.30 -0.45
CA ARG A 25 -5.71 -5.44 -1.38
C ARG A 25 -7.17 -5.84 -1.60
N ALA A 26 -7.98 -5.86 -0.55
CA ALA A 26 -9.41 -6.19 -0.66
C ALA A 26 -10.20 -5.15 -1.46
N LEU A 27 -9.82 -3.87 -1.34
CA LEU A 27 -10.41 -2.75 -2.10
C LEU A 27 -9.80 -2.62 -3.51
N GLN A 28 -8.86 -3.48 -3.88
CA GLN A 28 -8.04 -3.36 -5.10
C GLN A 28 -7.34 -2.00 -5.22
N LEU A 29 -6.98 -1.43 -4.07
CA LEU A 29 -6.22 -0.19 -3.94
C LEU A 29 -4.77 -0.53 -3.62
N GLY A 30 -3.85 0.32 -4.08
CA GLY A 30 -2.42 0.17 -3.80
C GLY A 30 -1.56 -0.26 -5.00
N PRO A 31 -0.26 -0.46 -4.75
CA PRO A 31 0.71 -0.85 -5.76
C PRO A 31 0.50 -2.31 -6.16
N GLU A 32 0.93 -2.63 -7.38
CA GLU A 32 0.87 -3.99 -7.89
C GLU A 32 1.64 -4.95 -6.98
N TYR A 33 1.06 -6.12 -6.72
CA TYR A 33 1.64 -7.12 -5.86
C TYR A 33 1.88 -8.43 -6.61
N LEU A 34 3.02 -9.05 -6.35
CA LEU A 34 3.33 -10.40 -6.77
C LEU A 34 2.90 -11.39 -5.69
N LYS A 35 1.98 -12.28 -6.06
CA LYS A 35 1.60 -13.42 -5.23
C LYS A 35 2.53 -14.59 -5.54
N ILE A 36 3.40 -14.92 -4.59
CA ILE A 36 4.33 -16.05 -4.67
C ILE A 36 3.88 -17.08 -3.63
N GLY A 37 3.07 -18.05 -4.07
CA GLY A 37 2.43 -19.02 -3.19
C GLY A 37 1.46 -18.37 -2.19
N MET A 38 1.80 -18.42 -0.90
CA MET A 38 1.05 -17.77 0.19
C MET A 38 1.60 -16.40 0.58
N LYS A 39 2.72 -15.96 -0.02
CA LYS A 39 3.35 -14.68 0.30
C LYS A 39 3.01 -13.62 -0.73
N ILE A 40 2.78 -12.41 -0.25
CA ILE A 40 2.58 -11.22 -1.08
C ILE A 40 3.87 -10.40 -1.01
N GLN A 41 4.40 -10.07 -2.19
CA GLN A 41 5.56 -9.19 -2.34
C GLN A 41 5.21 -8.02 -3.25
N TYR A 42 5.81 -6.88 -2.98
CA TYR A 42 5.66 -5.63 -3.71
C TYR A 42 7.00 -5.27 -4.32
N THR A 43 7.07 -5.01 -5.61
CA THR A 43 8.30 -4.50 -6.23
C THR A 43 8.46 -3.01 -5.91
N LEU A 44 9.70 -2.57 -5.73
CA LEU A 44 10.00 -1.13 -5.61
C LEU A 44 9.45 -0.35 -6.82
N ALA A 45 9.61 -0.89 -8.02
CA ALA A 45 9.06 -0.28 -9.23
C ALA A 45 7.53 -0.10 -9.17
N ALA A 46 6.77 -1.06 -8.62
CA ALA A 46 5.32 -0.92 -8.48
C ALA A 46 4.94 0.11 -7.42
N ILE A 47 5.71 0.19 -6.33
CA ILE A 47 5.56 1.20 -5.29
C ILE A 47 5.85 2.58 -5.85
N GLU A 48 6.98 2.76 -6.52
CA GLU A 48 7.39 4.02 -7.16
C GLU A 48 6.38 4.46 -8.23
N ASN A 49 5.85 3.52 -9.02
CA ASN A 49 4.82 3.82 -10.00
C ASN A 49 3.47 4.19 -9.37
N TYR A 50 3.17 3.65 -8.18
CA TYR A 50 1.98 4.03 -7.39
C TYR A 50 2.17 5.38 -6.68
N GLU A 51 3.37 5.66 -6.19
CA GLU A 51 3.77 6.94 -5.60
C GLU A 51 3.87 8.04 -6.66
N ASN A 52 4.05 7.69 -7.94
CA ASN A 52 4.11 8.65 -9.03
C ASN A 52 2.71 9.26 -9.29
N PRO A 53 2.48 10.54 -8.97
CA PRO A 53 1.14 11.13 -8.86
C PRO A 53 0.52 11.54 -10.22
N ALA A 54 0.92 10.89 -11.32
CA ALA A 54 0.40 11.20 -12.66
C ALA A 54 -1.13 10.97 -12.79
N ARG A 55 -1.75 10.31 -11.81
CA ARG A 55 -3.20 10.17 -11.70
C ARG A 55 -3.72 11.06 -10.57
N PRO A 56 -4.42 12.18 -10.85
CA PRO A 56 -5.05 12.94 -9.79
C PRO A 56 -6.14 12.06 -9.15
N MET A 57 -5.90 11.62 -7.90
CA MET A 57 -6.96 10.98 -7.10
C MET A 57 -8.11 11.98 -6.93
N ARG A 58 -9.34 11.51 -7.15
CA ARG A 58 -10.54 12.32 -6.90
C ARG A 58 -10.55 12.68 -5.41
N ILE A 59 -10.97 13.89 -5.04
CA ILE A 59 -10.95 14.34 -3.63
C ILE A 59 -11.63 13.33 -2.69
N ALA A 60 -12.69 12.66 -3.13
CA ALA A 60 -13.34 11.58 -2.36
C ALA A 60 -12.40 10.41 -2.04
N GLU A 61 -11.59 9.99 -3.02
CA GLU A 61 -10.58 8.95 -2.85
C GLU A 61 -9.47 9.41 -1.92
N ILE A 62 -9.07 10.69 -1.97
CA ILE A 62 -8.08 11.28 -1.06
C ILE A 62 -8.62 11.33 0.36
N VAL A 63 -9.88 11.72 0.56
CA VAL A 63 -10.50 11.83 1.88
C VAL A 63 -10.73 10.45 2.48
N GLU A 64 -11.24 9.48 1.72
CA GLU A 64 -11.33 8.07 2.12
C GLU A 64 -9.94 7.48 2.41
N PHE A 65 -8.95 7.80 1.57
CA PHE A 65 -7.55 7.43 1.78
C PHE A 65 -7.00 8.00 3.08
N LEU A 66 -7.15 9.31 3.32
CA LEU A 66 -6.68 9.94 4.54
C LEU A 66 -7.45 9.46 5.78
N LEU A 67 -8.76 9.22 5.70
CA LEU A 67 -9.53 8.66 6.82
C LEU A 67 -9.18 7.19 7.10
N SER A 68 -8.75 6.44 6.08
CA SER A 68 -8.29 5.05 6.18
C SER A 68 -6.82 4.93 6.62
N VAL A 69 -5.99 5.94 6.30
CA VAL A 69 -4.53 5.99 6.58
C VAL A 69 -4.21 6.72 7.89
N TYR A 70 -4.88 7.83 8.16
CA TYR A 70 -4.74 8.64 9.38
C TYR A 70 -5.86 8.38 10.39
N GLY A 71 -6.76 7.43 10.12
CA GLY A 71 -7.67 6.90 11.14
C GLY A 71 -6.86 6.34 12.30
N PRO A 72 -7.22 6.63 13.56
CA PRO A 72 -6.35 6.38 14.70
C PRO A 72 -6.29 4.89 15.02
N ASP A 73 -5.40 4.15 14.35
CA ASP A 73 -4.75 2.97 14.93
C ASP A 73 -3.69 3.52 15.90
N ARG A 74 -4.16 4.20 16.96
CA ARG A 74 -3.34 4.56 18.12
C ARG A 74 -2.87 3.24 18.71
N GLN A 75 -1.56 3.00 18.64
CA GLN A 75 -0.89 2.12 19.57
C GLN A 75 -1.12 2.58 21.01
#